data_AF-A0A7Y4WQ20-F1
#
_entry.id   AF-A0A7Y4WQ20-F1
#
_cell.length_a   1.000
_cell.length_b   1.000
_cell.length_c   1.000
_cell.angle_alpha   90.00
_cell.angle_beta   90.00
_cell.angle_gamma   90.00
#
_symmetry.space_group_name_H-M   'P 1'
#
loop_
_entity.id
_entity.type
_entity.pdbx_description
1 polymer ?
#
loop_
_entity_poly.entity_id
_entity_poly.type
_entity_poly.pdbx_seq_one_letter_code
_entity_poly.pdbx_strand_id
1 'polypeptide(L)'
;TTRGFAERTRFGLALGARAETLGGLSGLGDLMLTASSSQSRNFSLGVRLAQGGRAEDGGPLAEGAATAEALVMRARAAKVEMPIAEAVAEIVVGRIGVDAAIGALLSRPLKSEH
;
A
#
# COMPACT_ATOMS: atom_id res chain seq x y z
N THR A 1 7.63 4.80 4.80
CA THR A 1 7.78 5.47 3.48
C THR A 1 8.78 4.77 2.59
N THR A 2 10.04 4.53 3.01
CA THR A 2 11.09 3.92 2.18
C THR A 2 10.72 2.54 1.59
N ARG A 3 10.19 1.61 2.41
CA ARG A 3 9.79 0.27 1.95
C ARG A 3 8.65 0.28 0.91
N GLY A 4 7.67 1.19 1.07
CA GLY A 4 6.56 1.33 0.13
C GLY A 4 7.00 1.91 -1.22
N PHE A 5 8.00 2.79 -1.22
CA PHE A 5 8.60 3.31 -2.44
C PHE A 5 9.33 2.19 -3.21
N ALA A 6 10.11 1.37 -2.52
CA ALA A 6 10.82 0.26 -3.14
C ALA A 6 9.88 -0.77 -3.80
N GLU A 7 8.74 -1.08 -3.18
CA GLU A 7 7.69 -1.90 -3.80
C GLU A 7 7.19 -1.30 -5.11
N ARG A 8 6.83 -0.01 -5.08
CA ARG A 8 6.33 0.69 -6.26
C ARG A 8 7.36 0.74 -7.39
N THR A 9 8.63 0.93 -7.04
CA THR A 9 9.73 0.92 -8.01
C THR A 9 9.93 -0.46 -8.63
N ARG A 10 9.98 -1.53 -7.83
CA ARG A 10 10.09 -2.92 -8.33
C ARG A 10 8.92 -3.27 -9.24
N PHE A 11 7.70 -2.88 -8.87
CA PHE A 11 6.51 -3.07 -9.70
C PHE A 11 6.58 -2.31 -11.02
N GLY A 12 6.95 -1.03 -10.99
CA GLY A 12 7.10 -0.22 -12.19
C GLY A 12 8.14 -0.79 -13.16
N LEU A 13 9.32 -1.15 -12.65
CA LEU A 13 10.40 -1.74 -13.46
C LEU A 13 9.98 -3.07 -14.10
N ALA A 14 9.27 -3.93 -13.36
CA ALA A 14 8.76 -5.20 -13.89
C ALA A 14 7.74 -5.03 -15.03
N LEU A 15 7.06 -3.87 -15.09
CA LEU A 15 6.13 -3.51 -16.17
C LEU A 15 6.79 -2.70 -17.30
N GLY A 16 8.12 -2.53 -17.28
CA GLY A 16 8.87 -1.79 -18.30
C GLY A 16 8.88 -0.28 -18.09
N ALA A 17 8.52 0.21 -16.90
CA ALA A 17 8.66 1.63 -16.58
C ALA A 17 10.14 2.00 -16.44
N ARG A 18 10.45 3.27 -16.68
CA ARG A 18 11.81 3.82 -16.58
C ARG A 18 12.07 4.31 -15.15
N ALA A 19 13.22 3.97 -14.57
CA ALA A 19 13.56 4.36 -13.20
C ALA A 19 13.47 5.89 -12.98
N GLU A 20 13.86 6.68 -13.98
CA GLU A 20 13.81 8.15 -13.90
C GLU A 20 12.37 8.68 -13.81
N THR A 21 11.39 7.92 -14.31
CA THR A 21 9.96 8.27 -14.22
C THR A 21 9.34 7.89 -12.88
N LEU A 22 9.95 6.95 -12.15
CA LEU A 22 9.45 6.46 -10.86
C LEU A 22 9.95 7.31 -9.69
N GLY A 23 11.09 7.99 -9.85
CA GLY A 23 11.67 8.91 -8.87
C GLY A 23 11.14 10.36 -8.93
N GLY A 24 10.28 10.69 -9.90
CA GLY A 24 9.71 12.03 -10.05
C GLY A 24 8.68 12.39 -8.97
N LEU A 25 8.62 13.70 -8.63
CA LEU A 25 7.76 14.33 -7.62
C LEU A 25 6.27 13.93 -7.68
N SER A 26 5.75 13.50 -8.84
CA SER A 26 4.35 13.06 -9.00
C SER A 26 4.04 11.75 -8.28
N GLY A 27 5.03 10.91 -7.99
CA GLY A 27 4.82 9.61 -7.33
C GLY A 27 5.03 9.60 -5.82
N LEU A 28 6.02 10.36 -5.34
CA LEU A 28 6.35 10.48 -3.91
C LEU A 28 5.52 11.58 -3.24
N GLY A 29 5.32 12.70 -3.94
CA GLY A 29 4.56 13.85 -3.45
C GLY A 29 3.10 13.49 -3.21
N ASP A 30 2.47 12.79 -4.14
CA ASP A 30 1.07 12.38 -4.03
C ASP A 30 0.85 11.30 -2.95
N LEU A 31 1.82 10.39 -2.78
CA LEU A 31 1.82 9.38 -1.72
C LEU A 31 1.92 10.04 -0.33
N MET A 32 2.84 11.01 -0.15
CA MET A 32 3.01 11.72 1.11
C MET A 32 1.83 12.65 1.41
N LEU A 33 1.28 13.35 0.41
CA LEU A 33 0.09 14.21 0.60
C LEU A 33 -1.14 13.40 0.97
N THR A 34 -1.41 12.31 0.24
CA THR A 34 -2.61 11.48 0.42
C THR A 34 -2.57 10.65 1.69
N ALA A 35 -1.37 10.26 2.14
CA ALA A 35 -1.17 9.51 3.39
C ALA A 35 -1.09 10.37 4.65
N SER A 36 -1.10 11.71 4.56
CA SER A 36 -0.88 12.60 5.72
C SER A 36 -2.00 13.62 5.98
N SER A 37 -3.03 13.67 5.12
CA SER A 37 -4.11 14.66 5.25
C SER A 37 -5.39 14.05 5.83
N SER A 38 -5.95 14.65 6.88
CA SER A 38 -7.22 14.24 7.48
C SER A 38 -8.45 14.42 6.57
N GLN A 39 -8.32 15.20 5.47
CA GLN A 39 -9.33 15.28 4.41
C GLN A 39 -9.27 14.13 3.41
N SER A 40 -8.18 13.35 3.40
CA SER A 40 -8.04 12.17 2.54
C SER A 40 -8.95 11.06 3.05
N ARG A 41 -9.87 10.58 2.20
CA ARG A 41 -10.68 9.39 2.49
C ARG A 41 -9.82 8.17 2.83
N ASN A 42 -8.63 8.06 2.23
CA ASN A 42 -7.68 6.99 2.52
C ASN A 42 -7.10 7.12 3.94
N PHE A 43 -6.78 8.35 4.37
CA PHE A 43 -6.26 8.58 5.72
C PHE A 43 -7.33 8.32 6.78
N SER A 44 -8.54 8.85 6.61
CA SER A 44 -9.65 8.61 7.55
C SER A 44 -10.00 7.11 7.64
N LEU A 45 -9.97 6.38 6.53
CA LEU A 45 -10.13 4.93 6.52
C LEU A 45 -9.00 4.24 7.29
N GLY A 46 -7.74 4.62 7.06
CA GLY A 46 -6.59 4.08 7.77
C GLY A 46 -6.66 4.28 9.29
N VAL A 47 -7.05 5.47 9.75
CA VAL A 47 -7.24 5.77 11.18
C VAL A 47 -8.34 4.88 11.79
N ARG A 48 -9.46 4.71 11.08
CA ARG A 48 -10.57 3.86 11.55
C ARG A 48 -10.15 2.40 11.69
N LEU A 49 -9.48 1.87 10.67
CA LEU A 49 -8.95 0.50 10.68
C LEU A 49 -7.95 0.31 11.83
N ALA A 50 -7.09 1.31 12.10
CA ALA A 50 -6.16 1.29 13.22
C ALA A 50 -6.86 1.34 14.60
N GLN A 51 -8.05 1.94 14.67
CA GLN A 51 -8.88 1.95 15.89
C GLN A 51 -9.75 0.69 16.05
N GLY A 52 -9.58 -0.32 15.17
CA GLY A 52 -10.31 -1.58 15.22
C GLY A 52 -11.68 -1.56 14.54
N GLY A 53 -12.03 -0.48 13.83
CA GLY A 53 -13.23 -0.43 13.00
C GLY A 53 -13.06 -1.19 11.68
N ARG A 54 -14.17 -1.44 10.98
CA ARG A 54 -14.20 -2.13 9.68
C ARG A 54 -14.26 -1.13 8.54
N ALA A 55 -13.80 -1.54 7.35
CA ALA A 55 -13.78 -0.66 6.18
C ALA A 55 -15.18 -0.20 5.76
N GLU A 56 -16.19 -1.03 6.00
CA GLU A 56 -17.61 -0.80 5.70
C GLU A 56 -18.30 0.18 6.66
N ASP A 57 -17.72 0.48 7.82
CA ASP A 57 -18.39 1.21 8.91
C ASP A 57 -18.52 2.73 8.70
N GLY A 58 -18.04 3.31 7.60
CA GLY A 58 -18.05 4.76 7.48
C GLY A 58 -17.96 5.31 6.06
N GLY A 59 -18.88 4.86 5.22
CA GLY A 59 -19.17 5.45 3.91
C GLY A 59 -18.57 4.66 2.74
N PRO A 60 -18.63 5.23 1.51
CA PRO A 60 -18.09 4.59 0.31
C PRO A 60 -16.63 4.20 0.50
N LEU A 61 -16.25 3.01 -0.01
CA LEU A 61 -14.88 2.53 0.04
C LEU A 61 -13.92 3.58 -0.53
N ALA A 62 -12.82 3.84 0.18
CA ALA A 62 -11.82 4.77 -0.33
C ALA A 62 -11.19 4.20 -1.61
N GLU A 63 -10.88 5.07 -2.58
CA GLU A 63 -10.29 4.67 -3.86
C GLU A 63 -8.99 3.86 -3.70
N GLY A 64 -8.20 4.17 -2.67
CA GLY A 64 -6.97 3.45 -2.36
C GLY A 64 -7.20 2.00 -1.94
N ALA A 65 -8.36 1.66 -1.39
CA ALA A 65 -8.71 0.29 -1.02
C ALA A 65 -8.92 -0.59 -2.27
N ALA A 66 -9.73 -0.11 -3.23
CA ALA A 66 -9.92 -0.80 -4.51
C ALA A 66 -8.61 -0.84 -5.33
N THR A 67 -7.83 0.24 -5.27
CA THR A 67 -6.53 0.32 -5.97
C THR A 67 -5.52 -0.68 -5.41
N ALA A 68 -5.46 -0.88 -4.09
CA ALA A 68 -4.56 -1.84 -3.47
C ALA A 68 -4.83 -3.27 -3.94
N GLU A 69 -6.11 -3.68 -4.01
CA GLU A 69 -6.49 -5.01 -4.48
C GLU A 69 -6.12 -5.22 -5.97
N ALA A 70 -6.45 -4.25 -6.83
CA ALA A 70 -6.08 -4.29 -8.25
C ALA A 70 -4.55 -4.33 -8.46
N LEU A 71 -3.81 -3.56 -7.66
CA LEU A 71 -2.34 -3.54 -7.68
C LEU A 71 -1.76 -4.90 -7.31
N VAL A 72 -2.25 -5.52 -6.22
CA VAL A 72 -1.78 -6.85 -5.77
C VAL A 72 -2.06 -7.91 -6.83
N MET A 73 -3.25 -7.89 -7.45
CA MET A 73 -3.56 -8.81 -8.54
C MET A 73 -2.59 -8.68 -9.72
N ARG A 74 -2.31 -7.44 -10.17
CA ARG A 74 -1.34 -7.21 -11.24
C ARG A 74 0.09 -7.58 -10.83
N ALA A 75 0.49 -7.29 -9.60
CA ALA A 75 1.82 -7.63 -9.10
C ALA A 75 2.03 -9.15 -9.08
N ARG A 76 1.03 -9.92 -8.65
CA ARG A 76 1.07 -11.39 -8.69
C ARG A 76 1.20 -11.92 -10.12
N ALA A 77 0.45 -11.36 -11.07
CA ALA A 77 0.58 -11.72 -12.49
C ALA A 77 1.98 -11.42 -13.06
N ALA A 78 2.59 -10.31 -12.61
CA ALA A 78 3.95 -9.93 -12.97
C ALA A 78 5.04 -10.62 -12.10
N LYS A 79 4.66 -11.50 -11.16
CA LYS A 79 5.56 -12.16 -10.20
C LYS A 79 6.41 -11.19 -9.37
N VAL A 80 5.84 -10.04 -9.00
CA VAL A 80 6.45 -9.01 -8.15
C VAL A 80 5.91 -9.10 -6.73
N GLU A 81 6.80 -9.20 -5.75
CA GLU A 81 6.42 -9.19 -4.33
C GLU A 81 6.08 -7.78 -3.84
N MET A 82 4.86 -7.59 -3.32
CA MET A 82 4.35 -6.31 -2.81
C MET A 82 3.84 -6.42 -1.35
N PRO A 83 4.71 -6.72 -0.36
CA PRO A 83 4.32 -6.97 1.03
C PRO A 83 3.38 -5.93 1.65
N ILE A 84 3.64 -4.64 1.43
CA ILE A 84 2.88 -3.54 2.03
C ILE A 84 1.55 -3.42 1.31
N ALA A 85 1.52 -3.48 -0.02
CA ALA A 85 0.25 -3.46 -0.75
C ALA A 85 -0.63 -4.67 -0.40
N GLU A 86 -0.03 -5.84 -0.24
CA GLU A 86 -0.71 -7.06 0.22
C GLU A 86 -1.27 -6.86 1.63
N ALA A 87 -0.46 -6.41 2.59
CA ALA A 87 -0.92 -6.14 3.94
C ALA A 87 -2.09 -5.13 3.98
N VAL A 88 -2.02 -4.05 3.20
CA VAL A 88 -3.11 -3.07 3.10
C VAL A 88 -4.38 -3.72 2.54
N ALA A 89 -4.27 -4.52 1.47
CA ALA A 89 -5.41 -5.21 0.89
C ALA A 89 -6.06 -6.18 1.90
N GLU A 90 -5.26 -6.95 2.64
CA GLU A 90 -5.75 -7.90 3.66
C GLU A 90 -6.42 -7.20 4.85
N ILE A 91 -5.91 -6.03 5.27
CA ILE A 91 -6.56 -5.21 6.32
C ILE A 91 -7.90 -4.67 5.83
N VAL A 92 -7.94 -4.13 4.61
CA VAL A 92 -9.14 -3.51 4.03
C VAL A 92 -10.29 -4.50 3.91
N VAL A 93 -10.01 -5.74 3.47
CA VAL A 93 -11.02 -6.80 3.36
C VAL A 93 -11.30 -7.49 4.70
N GLY A 94 -10.64 -7.05 5.79
CA GLY A 94 -10.85 -7.56 7.15
C GLY A 94 -10.29 -8.95 7.41
N ARG A 95 -9.34 -9.43 6.59
CA ARG A 95 -8.69 -10.74 6.76
C ARG A 95 -7.66 -10.74 7.89
N ILE A 96 -6.96 -9.62 8.10
CA ILE A 96 -6.03 -9.43 9.22
C ILE A 96 -6.22 -8.06 9.89
N GLY A 97 -5.91 -7.98 11.18
CA GLY A 97 -5.85 -6.70 11.90
C GLY A 97 -4.57 -5.92 11.61
N VAL A 98 -4.58 -4.61 11.90
CA VAL A 98 -3.43 -3.71 11.68
C VAL A 98 -2.18 -4.17 12.45
N ASP A 99 -2.32 -4.57 13.72
CA ASP A 99 -1.18 -5.01 14.53
C ASP A 99 -0.55 -6.31 13.99
N ALA A 100 -1.39 -7.25 13.55
CA ALA A 100 -0.94 -8.49 12.94
C ALA A 100 -0.19 -8.23 11.62
N ALA A 101 -0.69 -7.29 10.81
CA ALA A 101 -0.05 -6.87 9.57
C ALA A 101 1.32 -6.21 9.84
N ILE A 102 1.41 -5.32 10.83
CA ILE A 102 2.67 -4.69 11.24
C ILE A 102 3.66 -5.76 11.72
N GLY A 103 3.22 -6.69 12.57
CA GLY A 103 4.05 -7.80 13.06
C GLY A 103 4.59 -8.64 11.90
N ALA A 104 3.73 -9.02 10.96
CA ALA A 104 4.14 -9.77 9.77
C ALA A 104 5.19 -9.00 8.93
N LEU A 105 4.97 -7.71 8.67
CA LEU A 105 5.89 -6.86 7.91
C LEU A 105 7.25 -6.66 8.60
N LEU A 106 7.27 -6.57 9.93
CA LEU A 106 8.50 -6.43 10.71
C LEU A 106 9.26 -7.75 10.86
N SER A 107 8.56 -8.88 10.82
CA SER A 107 9.16 -10.22 10.89
C SER A 107 9.79 -10.69 9.58
N ARG A 108 9.46 -10.06 8.45
CA ARG A 108 10.07 -10.42 7.16
C ARG A 108 11.56 -10.06 7.18
N PRO A 109 12.45 -10.98 6.75
CA PRO A 109 13.86 -10.65 6.60
C PRO A 109 14.02 -9.49 5.61
N LEU A 110 14.81 -8.48 6.00
CA LEU A 110 15.20 -7.38 5.12
C LEU A 110 15.95 -7.99 3.92
N LYS A 111 15.28 -8.17 2.78
CA LYS A 111 15.98 -8.43 1.52
C LYS A 111 16.76 -7.16 1.17
N SER A 112 18.09 -7.25 1.14
CA SER A 112 18.92 -6.19 0.57
C SER A 112 18.48 -5.93 -0.87
N GLU A 113 18.06 -4.71 -1.13
CA GLU A 113 17.97 -4.18 -2.48
C GLU A 113 19.42 -3.96 -2.95
N HIS A 114 19.92 -4.89 -3.77
CA HIS A 114 21.10 -4.69 -4.62
C HIS A 114 20.64 -4.25 -6.00
#